data_AF-A0A7C5QHW3-F1
#
_entry.id   AF-A0A7C5QHW3-F1
#
_cell.length_a   1.000
_cell.length_b   1.000
_cell.length_c   1.000
_cell.angle_alpha   90.00
_cell.angle_beta   90.00
_cell.angle_gamma   90.00
#
_symmetry.space_group_name_H-M   'P 1'
#
loop_
_entity.id
_entity.type
_entity.pdbx_description
1 polymer ?
#
loop_
_entity_poly.entity_id
_entity_poly.type
_entity_poly.pdbx_seq_one_letter_code
_entity_poly.pdbx_strand_id
1 'polypeptide(L)'
;MKRRHARTAILIIFGILFIGTIGLADGAPAPLGIVPTPTPSPLSVSIWTDKTSYMIGENVTIMFSVTQQAYVYIYDIQPDGIVRLIFPNAYSQNNFVGPGVHTLPDGLYKFTVAPPTGIEHFQIFASPVSLGLSPPYFGEPFPMVGSDPGSARSKIRAHIMGIVPEPDWATAWTSFT
;
A
#
# COMPACT_ATOMS: atom_id res chain seq x y z
N MET A 1 20.51 -99.26 15.89
CA MET A 1 20.84 -98.11 16.78
C MET A 1 22.36 -98.01 16.93
N LYS A 2 23.00 -96.94 16.43
CA LYS A 2 24.26 -96.39 16.96
C LYS A 2 24.55 -95.04 16.27
N ARG A 3 24.11 -93.95 16.91
CA ARG A 3 24.64 -92.59 16.70
C ARG A 3 25.95 -92.46 17.47
N ARG A 4 27.01 -91.84 16.93
CA ARG A 4 28.03 -91.06 17.66
C ARG A 4 28.76 -90.05 16.75
N HIS A 5 28.58 -88.77 17.10
CA HIS A 5 29.49 -87.60 17.09
C HIS A 5 30.36 -87.32 15.85
N ALA A 6 30.05 -86.27 15.06
CA ALA A 6 30.39 -84.85 15.25
C ALA A 6 31.85 -84.51 14.92
N ARG A 7 32.06 -83.59 13.96
CA ARG A 7 33.10 -82.54 13.96
C ARG A 7 32.93 -81.57 12.79
N THR A 8 32.95 -80.30 13.15
CA THR A 8 32.79 -79.06 12.39
C THR A 8 34.06 -78.69 11.60
N ALA A 9 33.91 -78.01 10.45
CA ALA A 9 34.75 -76.93 9.86
C ALA A 9 34.45 -76.88 8.33
N ILE A 10 33.61 -75.98 7.78
CA ILE A 10 33.80 -74.54 7.49
C ILE A 10 35.18 -74.20 6.88
N LEU A 11 35.21 -73.81 5.60
CA LEU A 11 35.56 -72.46 5.07
C LEU A 11 35.64 -72.56 3.51
N ILE A 12 34.71 -71.88 2.80
CA ILE A 12 34.89 -70.61 2.04
C ILE A 12 35.34 -70.82 0.60
N ILE A 13 34.54 -70.32 -0.35
CA ILE A 13 34.87 -69.19 -1.24
C ILE A 13 33.54 -68.70 -1.85
N PHE A 14 33.11 -67.52 -1.40
CA PHE A 14 31.98 -66.76 -1.95
C PHE A 14 32.52 -65.84 -3.06
N GLY A 15 31.78 -65.80 -4.16
CA GLY A 15 32.16 -65.05 -5.35
C GLY A 15 31.69 -63.59 -5.38
N ILE A 16 32.28 -62.90 -6.36
CA ILE A 16 31.75 -61.80 -7.18
C ILE A 16 31.72 -60.38 -6.58
N LEU A 17 32.75 -59.60 -6.98
CA LEU A 17 32.69 -58.33 -7.73
C LEU A 17 31.53 -57.33 -7.46
N PHE A 18 31.86 -56.10 -7.04
CA PHE A 18 31.56 -54.86 -7.80
C PHE A 18 32.23 -53.61 -7.19
N ILE A 19 32.70 -52.74 -8.10
CA ILE A 19 33.46 -51.50 -7.90
C ILE A 19 32.50 -50.31 -7.65
N GLY A 20 32.91 -49.30 -6.88
CA GLY A 20 32.24 -48.00 -6.88
C GLY A 20 32.88 -46.95 -5.97
N THR A 21 33.66 -46.05 -6.56
CA THR A 21 34.25 -44.85 -5.96
C THR A 21 33.18 -43.90 -5.40
N ILE A 22 33.34 -43.42 -4.16
CA ILE A 22 32.51 -42.34 -3.62
C ILE A 22 32.99 -41.02 -4.25
N GLY A 23 32.23 -40.53 -5.24
CA GLY A 23 32.41 -39.20 -5.81
C GLY A 23 31.98 -38.12 -4.81
N LEU A 24 32.81 -37.08 -4.67
CA LEU A 24 32.50 -35.85 -3.95
C LEU A 24 31.23 -35.24 -4.55
N ALA A 25 30.23 -34.96 -3.71
CA ALA A 25 29.06 -34.22 -4.10
C ALA A 25 29.45 -32.75 -4.34
N ASP A 26 29.88 -32.45 -5.57
CA ASP A 26 29.88 -31.08 -6.07
C ASP A 26 28.41 -30.65 -6.20
N GLY A 27 27.94 -29.90 -5.20
CA GLY A 27 26.69 -29.17 -5.28
C GLY A 27 26.80 -28.14 -6.40
N ALA A 28 26.37 -28.52 -7.60
CA ALA A 28 26.35 -27.63 -8.75
C ALA A 28 25.67 -26.31 -8.37
N PRO A 29 26.22 -25.14 -8.75
CA PRO A 29 25.55 -23.87 -8.52
C PRO A 29 24.18 -23.91 -9.20
N ALA A 30 23.14 -23.48 -8.48
CA ALA A 30 21.80 -23.36 -9.03
C ALA A 30 21.85 -22.54 -10.33
N PRO A 31 21.17 -22.96 -11.41
CA PRO A 31 21.24 -22.25 -12.68
C PRO A 31 20.77 -20.80 -12.49
N LEU A 32 21.49 -19.86 -13.12
CA LEU A 32 21.08 -18.46 -13.19
C LEU A 32 19.73 -18.40 -13.91
N GLY A 33 18.65 -18.32 -13.13
CA GLY A 33 17.31 -18.17 -13.66
C GLY A 33 17.18 -16.83 -14.36
N ILE A 34 16.81 -16.83 -15.65
CA ILE A 34 16.28 -15.63 -16.31
C ILE A 34 14.85 -15.48 -15.81
N VAL A 35 14.69 -15.03 -14.56
CA VAL A 35 13.41 -14.53 -14.08
C VAL A 35 13.41 -13.05 -14.42
N PRO A 36 12.61 -12.57 -15.39
CA PRO A 36 12.41 -11.15 -15.55
C PRO A 36 11.90 -10.63 -14.21
N THR A 37 12.70 -9.82 -13.53
CA THR A 37 12.21 -9.08 -12.38
C THR A 37 11.19 -8.10 -12.97
N PRO A 38 9.90 -8.17 -12.60
CA PRO A 38 8.95 -7.19 -13.11
C PRO A 38 9.48 -5.79 -12.74
N THR A 39 9.70 -4.94 -13.74
CA THR A 39 9.99 -3.53 -13.48
C THR A 39 8.80 -2.99 -12.69
N PRO A 40 8.98 -2.46 -11.47
CA PRO A 40 7.87 -1.89 -10.72
C PRO A 40 7.21 -0.83 -11.60
N SER A 41 5.92 -0.99 -11.88
CA SER A 41 5.14 0.11 -12.47
C SER A 41 5.24 1.31 -11.52
N PRO A 42 5.30 2.56 -11.99
CA PRO A 42 5.24 3.71 -11.10
C PRO A 42 3.92 3.69 -10.31
N LEU A 43 3.96 4.20 -9.07
CA LEU A 43 2.74 4.43 -8.29
C LEU A 43 1.84 5.40 -9.05
N SER A 44 0.57 5.07 -9.16
CA SER A 44 -0.45 5.96 -9.72
C SER A 44 -1.70 5.95 -8.86
N VAL A 45 -2.42 7.06 -8.91
CA VAL A 45 -3.62 7.30 -8.10
C VAL A 45 -4.69 7.97 -8.94
N SER A 46 -5.96 7.67 -8.65
CA SER A 46 -7.13 8.36 -9.22
C SER A 46 -8.17 8.62 -8.14
N ILE A 47 -9.00 9.64 -8.33
CA ILE A 47 -10.09 10.02 -7.42
C ILE A 47 -11.30 10.49 -8.23
N TRP A 48 -12.50 10.13 -7.80
CA TRP A 48 -13.77 10.55 -8.40
C TRP A 48 -14.89 10.47 -7.36
N THR A 49 -16.05 11.04 -7.69
CA THR A 49 -17.24 11.07 -6.83
C THR A 49 -18.39 10.30 -7.48
N ASP A 50 -19.43 9.95 -6.70
CA ASP A 50 -20.61 9.24 -7.22
C ASP A 50 -21.49 10.11 -8.14
N LYS A 51 -21.40 11.43 -8.01
CA LYS A 51 -22.04 12.41 -8.89
C LYS A 51 -21.07 13.54 -9.22
N THR A 52 -21.37 14.27 -10.29
CA THR A 52 -20.64 15.49 -10.66
C THR A 52 -21.30 16.76 -10.15
N SER A 53 -22.53 16.65 -9.62
CA SER A 53 -23.22 17.77 -8.98
C SER A 53 -24.12 17.32 -7.83
N TYR A 54 -24.22 18.17 -6.80
CA TYR A 54 -24.92 17.90 -5.56
C TYR A 54 -25.70 19.13 -5.08
N MET A 55 -26.80 18.88 -4.38
CA MET A 55 -27.52 19.89 -3.61
C MET A 55 -27.01 19.95 -2.17
N ILE A 56 -27.18 21.10 -1.51
CA ILE A 56 -26.92 21.26 -0.08
C ILE A 56 -27.69 20.19 0.71
N GLY A 57 -26.99 19.51 1.62
CA GLY A 57 -27.52 18.41 2.43
C GLY A 57 -27.42 17.04 1.79
N GLU A 58 -27.03 16.92 0.51
CA GLU A 58 -26.70 15.63 -0.08
C GLU A 58 -25.38 15.09 0.47
N ASN A 59 -25.24 13.76 0.42
CA ASN A 59 -24.01 13.10 0.83
C ASN A 59 -23.15 12.77 -0.39
N VAL A 60 -21.85 13.04 -0.27
CA VAL A 60 -20.85 12.71 -1.28
C VAL A 60 -20.21 11.37 -0.93
N THR A 61 -20.17 10.46 -1.91
CA THR A 61 -19.34 9.26 -1.85
C THR A 61 -18.10 9.49 -2.70
N ILE A 62 -16.93 9.36 -2.08
CA ILE A 62 -15.64 9.52 -2.73
C ILE A 62 -15.07 8.15 -3.01
N MET A 63 -14.66 7.90 -4.25
CA MET A 63 -13.93 6.71 -4.63
C MET A 63 -12.54 7.11 -5.08
N PHE A 64 -11.55 6.30 -4.72
CA PHE A 64 -10.18 6.48 -5.19
C PHE A 64 -9.53 5.13 -5.47
N SER A 65 -8.51 5.11 -6.31
CA SER A 65 -7.76 3.89 -6.63
C SER A 65 -6.27 4.14 -6.53
N VAL A 66 -5.51 3.15 -6.04
CA VAL A 66 -4.05 3.13 -6.06
C VAL A 66 -3.55 1.85 -6.73
N THR A 67 -2.45 1.93 -7.48
CA THR A 67 -1.89 0.75 -8.17
C THR A 67 -0.98 -0.11 -7.29
N GLN A 68 -0.54 0.42 -6.16
CA GLN A 68 0.37 -0.22 -5.20
C GLN A 68 -0.02 0.19 -3.79
N GLN A 69 0.55 -0.47 -2.79
CA GLN A 69 0.37 -0.08 -1.40
C GLN A 69 0.95 1.32 -1.16
N ALA A 70 0.17 2.21 -0.55
CA ALA A 70 0.56 3.60 -0.38
C ALA A 70 -0.13 4.25 0.82
N TYR A 71 0.51 5.27 1.39
CA TYR A 71 -0.12 6.25 2.27
C TYR A 71 -0.90 7.25 1.41
N VAL A 72 -2.19 7.40 1.69
CA VAL A 72 -3.08 8.29 0.95
C VAL A 72 -3.47 9.50 1.79
N TYR A 73 -3.55 10.66 1.15
CA TYR A 73 -4.04 11.90 1.75
C TYR A 73 -5.00 12.56 0.78
N ILE A 74 -6.20 12.91 1.22
CA ILE A 74 -7.21 13.60 0.41
C ILE A 74 -7.56 14.91 1.09
N TYR A 75 -7.45 15.98 0.31
CA TYR A 75 -7.80 17.33 0.73
C TYR A 75 -9.05 17.80 0.00
N ASP A 76 -9.94 18.43 0.74
CA ASP A 76 -11.06 19.21 0.25
C ASP A 76 -10.63 20.67 0.11
N ILE A 77 -10.81 21.23 -1.09
CA ILE A 77 -10.64 22.64 -1.40
C ILE A 77 -12.04 23.21 -1.67
N GLN A 78 -12.54 23.93 -0.68
CA GLN A 78 -13.90 24.45 -0.65
C GLN A 78 -14.08 25.63 -1.62
N PRO A 79 -15.33 25.98 -1.98
CA PRO A 79 -15.59 27.10 -2.88
C PRO A 79 -15.07 28.46 -2.40
N ASP A 80 -14.91 28.65 -1.10
CA ASP A 80 -14.29 29.86 -0.51
C ASP A 80 -12.75 29.78 -0.40
N GLY A 81 -12.15 28.68 -0.83
CA GLY A 81 -10.71 28.44 -0.85
C GLY A 81 -10.16 27.78 0.41
N ILE A 82 -10.97 27.57 1.45
CA ILE A 82 -10.50 26.85 2.65
C ILE A 82 -10.09 25.43 2.26
N VAL A 83 -8.93 24.99 2.76
CA VAL A 83 -8.41 23.64 2.50
C VAL A 83 -8.47 22.82 3.78
N ARG A 84 -9.15 21.67 3.72
CA ARG A 84 -9.27 20.72 4.84
C ARG A 84 -8.71 19.35 4.47
N LEU A 85 -8.12 18.67 5.45
CA LEU A 85 -7.77 17.26 5.31
C LEU A 85 -9.03 16.42 5.59
N ILE A 86 -9.49 15.65 4.59
CA ILE A 86 -10.68 14.80 4.72
C ILE A 86 -10.35 13.30 4.79
N PHE A 87 -9.12 12.91 4.43
CA PHE A 87 -8.59 11.56 4.67
C PHE A 87 -7.05 11.60 4.84
N PRO A 88 -6.47 11.00 5.89
CA PRO A 88 -7.15 10.46 7.08
C PRO A 88 -7.93 11.55 7.82
N ASN A 89 -8.93 11.14 8.59
CA ASN A 89 -9.77 12.04 9.40
C ASN A 89 -10.01 11.44 10.79
N ALA A 90 -10.76 12.14 11.66
CA ALA A 90 -11.00 11.67 13.03
C ALA A 90 -11.75 10.32 13.11
N TYR A 91 -12.52 9.96 12.09
CA TYR A 91 -13.27 8.70 12.01
C TYR A 91 -12.45 7.59 11.34
N SER A 92 -11.58 7.95 10.40
CA SER A 92 -10.83 7.02 9.54
C SER A 92 -9.37 7.42 9.47
N GLN A 93 -8.58 6.88 10.40
CA GLN A 93 -7.19 7.28 10.61
C GLN A 93 -6.18 6.40 9.85
N ASN A 94 -6.55 5.17 9.48
CA ASN A 94 -5.65 4.27 8.78
C ASN A 94 -5.59 4.63 7.28
N ASN A 95 -4.60 5.42 6.91
CA ASN A 95 -4.41 5.87 5.54
C ASN A 95 -3.41 5.06 4.72
N PHE A 96 -2.90 3.96 5.27
CA PHE A 96 -2.05 3.02 4.52
C PHE A 96 -2.93 1.95 3.88
N VAL A 97 -3.10 2.05 2.57
CA VAL A 97 -4.06 1.24 1.81
C VAL A 97 -3.37 0.35 0.80
N GLY A 98 -3.98 -0.80 0.50
CA GLY A 98 -3.53 -1.71 -0.56
C GLY A 98 -3.95 -1.26 -1.97
N PRO A 99 -3.46 -1.93 -3.02
CA PRO A 99 -3.87 -1.66 -4.40
C PRO A 99 -5.37 -1.91 -4.60
N GLY A 100 -5.98 -1.16 -5.52
CA GLY A 100 -7.39 -1.28 -5.89
C GLY A 100 -8.23 -0.06 -5.50
N VAL A 101 -9.55 -0.19 -5.66
CA VAL A 101 -10.53 0.87 -5.38
C VAL A 101 -10.92 0.85 -3.91
N HIS A 102 -10.94 2.04 -3.31
CA HIS A 102 -11.38 2.32 -1.96
C HIS A 102 -12.50 3.35 -2.01
N THR A 103 -13.38 3.32 -1.01
CA THR A 103 -14.55 4.19 -0.93
C THR A 103 -14.60 4.87 0.43
N LEU A 104 -14.85 6.17 0.44
CA LEU A 104 -15.12 6.96 1.64
C LEU A 104 -16.52 7.59 1.54
N PRO A 105 -17.27 7.72 2.65
CA PRO A 105 -16.90 7.30 4.00
C PRO A 105 -16.84 5.76 4.15
N ASP A 106 -15.86 5.26 4.91
CA ASP A 106 -15.63 3.84 5.19
C ASP A 106 -16.08 3.43 6.61
N GLY A 107 -16.81 4.31 7.30
CA GLY A 107 -17.28 4.11 8.67
C GLY A 107 -18.59 4.85 8.95
N LEU A 108 -18.89 5.07 10.24
CA LEU A 108 -20.13 5.72 10.68
C LEU A 108 -20.06 7.25 10.62
N TYR A 109 -19.75 7.80 9.44
CA TYR A 109 -19.71 9.23 9.17
C TYR A 109 -20.16 9.53 7.74
N LYS A 110 -20.34 10.82 7.41
CA LYS A 110 -20.80 11.27 6.10
C LYS A 110 -20.03 12.52 5.67
N PHE A 111 -19.78 12.64 4.38
CA PHE A 111 -19.45 13.92 3.75
C PHE A 111 -20.75 14.54 3.27
N THR A 112 -21.21 15.61 3.91
CA THR A 112 -22.46 16.26 3.58
C THR A 112 -22.17 17.63 2.99
N VAL A 113 -22.72 17.90 1.81
CA VAL A 113 -22.54 19.18 1.11
C VAL A 113 -23.15 20.31 1.91
N ALA A 114 -22.36 21.35 2.13
CA ALA A 114 -22.73 22.52 2.92
C ALA A 114 -22.36 23.82 2.17
N PRO A 115 -22.95 24.97 2.55
CA PRO A 115 -22.48 26.27 2.06
C PRO A 115 -21.01 26.53 2.42
N PRO A 116 -20.28 27.36 1.65
CA PRO A 116 -20.76 28.12 0.48
C PRO A 116 -20.91 27.26 -0.78
N THR A 117 -21.88 27.61 -1.64
CA THR A 117 -22.08 26.91 -2.92
C THR A 117 -21.02 27.31 -3.94
N GLY A 118 -20.57 26.37 -4.75
CA GLY A 118 -19.65 26.60 -5.85
C GLY A 118 -18.94 25.31 -6.22
N ILE A 119 -17.80 25.43 -6.89
CA ILE A 119 -17.02 24.25 -7.30
C ILE A 119 -16.12 23.82 -6.15
N GLU A 120 -16.30 22.60 -5.67
CA GLU A 120 -15.42 21.96 -4.69
C GLU A 120 -14.42 21.06 -5.44
N HIS A 121 -13.17 21.01 -4.95
CA HIS A 121 -12.13 20.16 -5.55
C HIS A 121 -11.56 19.21 -4.51
N PHE A 122 -11.44 17.94 -4.87
CA PHE A 122 -10.65 16.98 -4.10
C PHE A 122 -9.29 16.78 -4.72
N GLN A 123 -8.24 16.95 -3.91
CA GLN A 123 -6.85 16.71 -4.28
C GLN A 123 -6.32 15.51 -3.50
N ILE A 124 -5.92 14.46 -4.22
CA ILE A 124 -5.34 13.24 -3.62
C ILE A 124 -3.82 13.22 -3.79
N PHE A 125 -3.14 12.73 -2.77
CA PHE A 125 -1.72 12.37 -2.77
C PHE A 125 -1.61 10.90 -2.37
N ALA A 126 -0.76 10.15 -3.04
CA ALA A 126 -0.39 8.79 -2.65
C ALA A 126 1.14 8.69 -2.63
N SER A 127 1.72 8.16 -1.55
CA SER A 127 3.17 7.96 -1.44
C SER A 127 3.50 6.58 -0.88
N PRO A 128 4.58 5.91 -1.34
CA PRO A 128 5.04 4.65 -0.74
C PRO A 128 5.50 4.81 0.72
N VAL A 129 5.86 6.03 1.12
CA VAL A 129 6.31 6.37 2.48
C VAL A 129 5.33 7.33 3.15
N SER A 130 5.28 7.32 4.48
CA SER A 130 4.45 8.27 5.20
C SER A 130 5.00 9.69 5.05
N LEU A 131 4.16 10.62 4.61
CA LEU A 131 4.48 12.04 4.46
C LEU A 131 4.28 12.84 5.75
N GLY A 132 3.81 12.21 6.84
CA GLY A 132 3.58 12.88 8.13
C GLY A 132 2.42 13.88 8.15
N LEU A 133 1.63 13.99 7.07
CA LEU A 133 0.65 15.07 6.89
C LEU A 133 -0.61 14.96 7.77
N SER A 134 -0.79 13.83 8.48
CA SER A 134 -1.85 13.67 9.46
C SER A 134 -1.43 14.33 10.78
N PRO A 135 -2.31 15.09 11.46
CA PRO A 135 -2.01 15.58 12.79
C PRO A 135 -1.88 14.41 13.79
N PRO A 136 -1.11 14.58 14.87
CA PRO A 136 -0.98 13.55 15.92
C PRO A 136 -2.27 13.35 16.72
N TYR A 137 -3.16 14.34 16.70
CA TYR A 137 -4.49 14.30 17.32
C TYR A 137 -5.47 15.13 16.49
N PHE A 138 -6.69 14.61 16.32
CA PHE A 138 -7.78 15.31 15.64
C PHE A 138 -8.61 16.10 16.65
N GLY A 139 -8.38 17.43 16.71
CA GLY A 139 -9.21 18.35 17.48
C GLY A 139 -10.57 18.67 16.83
N GLU A 140 -10.68 18.43 15.52
CA GLU A 140 -11.91 18.48 14.75
C GLU A 140 -11.91 17.33 13.73
N PRO A 141 -13.09 16.90 13.21
CA PRO A 141 -13.16 15.77 12.30
C PRO A 141 -12.33 15.92 11.01
N PHE A 142 -12.36 17.11 10.42
CA PHE A 142 -11.70 17.44 9.16
C PHE A 142 -10.82 18.69 9.36
N PRO A 143 -9.56 18.53 9.80
CA PRO A 143 -8.75 19.65 10.24
C PRO A 143 -8.44 20.62 9.10
N MET A 144 -8.56 21.91 9.37
CA MET A 144 -8.17 22.96 8.41
C MET A 144 -6.64 23.01 8.25
N VAL A 145 -6.20 22.92 7.00
CA VAL A 145 -4.78 22.95 6.62
C VAL A 145 -4.37 24.37 6.25
N GLY A 146 -5.19 25.07 5.47
CA GLY A 146 -4.95 26.45 5.05
C GLY A 146 -6.25 27.21 4.83
N SER A 147 -6.18 28.53 4.99
CA SER A 147 -7.30 29.45 4.67
C SER A 147 -7.48 29.66 3.16
N ASP A 148 -6.51 29.21 2.38
CA ASP A 148 -6.45 29.31 0.93
C ASP A 148 -5.50 28.21 0.38
N PRO A 149 -5.57 27.86 -0.91
CA PRO A 149 -4.71 26.83 -1.49
C PRO A 149 -3.21 27.15 -1.40
N GLY A 150 -2.83 28.44 -1.42
CA GLY A 150 -1.45 28.88 -1.35
C GLY A 150 -0.83 28.64 0.03
N SER A 151 -1.55 28.97 1.09
CA SER A 151 -1.12 28.71 2.47
C SER A 151 -1.08 27.21 2.78
N ALA A 152 -2.07 26.44 2.32
CA ALA A 152 -2.09 24.99 2.46
C ALA A 152 -0.88 24.33 1.76
N ARG A 153 -0.62 24.68 0.49
CA ARG A 153 0.53 24.18 -0.28
C ARG A 153 1.85 24.48 0.42
N SER A 154 2.00 25.69 0.96
CA SER A 154 3.22 26.11 1.64
C SER A 154 3.49 25.26 2.89
N LYS A 155 2.45 25.01 3.71
CA LYS A 155 2.54 24.14 4.90
C LYS A 155 2.86 22.69 4.53
N ILE A 156 2.13 22.12 3.57
CA ILE A 156 2.36 20.74 3.10
C ILE A 156 3.79 20.57 2.58
N ARG A 157 4.26 21.48 1.72
CA ARG A 157 5.62 21.44 1.18
C ARG A 157 6.68 21.53 2.27
N ALA A 158 6.54 22.47 3.20
CA ALA A 158 7.50 22.62 4.31
C ALA A 158 7.57 21.36 5.18
N HIS A 159 6.42 20.72 5.42
CA HIS A 159 6.35 19.50 6.20
C HIS A 159 7.03 18.33 5.49
N ILE A 160 6.72 18.08 4.22
CA ILE A 160 7.31 16.99 3.44
C ILE A 160 8.84 17.16 3.33
N MET A 161 9.32 18.36 3.03
CA MET A 161 10.75 18.63 2.87
C MET A 161 11.53 18.53 4.20
N GLY A 162 10.84 18.63 5.34
CA GLY A 162 11.43 18.42 6.66
C GLY A 162 11.55 16.95 7.08
N ILE A 163 10.85 16.05 6.40
CA ILE A 163 10.71 14.63 6.82
C ILE A 163 11.28 13.68 5.77
N VAL A 164 11.05 13.95 4.50
CA VAL A 164 11.34 13.02 3.40
C VAL A 164 12.41 13.63 2.47
N PRO A 165 13.65 13.08 2.45
CA PRO A 165 14.76 13.65 1.67
C PRO A 165 14.54 13.63 0.15
N GLU A 166 13.92 12.57 -0.36
CA GLU A 166 13.59 12.39 -1.77
C GLU A 166 12.14 11.95 -1.88
N PRO A 167 11.21 12.91 -1.85
CA PRO A 167 9.82 12.53 -1.72
C PRO A 167 9.24 12.18 -3.09
N ASP A 168 8.82 10.92 -3.23
CA ASP A 168 8.11 10.40 -4.38
C ASP A 168 6.63 10.19 -4.02
N TRP A 169 5.75 10.81 -4.79
CA TRP A 169 4.31 10.70 -4.61
C TRP A 169 3.57 10.87 -5.95
N ALA A 170 2.47 10.13 -6.08
CA ALA A 170 1.50 10.31 -7.15
C ALA A 170 0.39 11.27 -6.71
N THR A 171 -0.23 11.97 -7.67
CA THR A 171 -1.32 12.89 -7.39
C THR A 171 -2.38 12.88 -8.48
N ALA A 172 -3.62 13.16 -8.10
CA ALA A 172 -4.75 13.30 -9.00
C ALA A 172 -5.78 14.25 -8.36
N TRP A 173 -6.75 14.72 -9.14
CA TRP A 173 -7.79 15.59 -8.64
C TRP A 173 -9.13 15.29 -9.29
N THR A 174 -10.21 15.71 -8.64
CA THR A 174 -11.56 15.73 -9.19
C THR A 174 -12.30 16.96 -8.66
N SER A 175 -13.44 17.28 -9.26
CA SER A 175 -14.27 18.42 -8.87
C SER A 175 -15.74 18.11 -9.09
N PHE A 176 -16.60 18.74 -8.28
CA PHE A 176 -18.05 18.70 -8.44
C PHE A 176 -18.67 20.07 -8.13
N THR A 177 -19.96 20.25 -8.41
CA THR A 177 -20.69 21.51 -8.22
C THR A 177 -21.95 21.36 -7.39
#